data_AF-A0A2E3AXT6-F1
#
_entry.id   AF-A0A2E3AXT6-F1
#
_cell.length_a   1.000
_cell.length_b   1.000
_cell.length_c   1.000
_cell.angle_alpha   90.00
_cell.angle_beta   90.00
_cell.angle_gamma   90.00
#
_symmetry.space_group_name_H-M   'P 1'
#
loop_
_entity.id
_entity.type
_entity.pdbx_description
1 polymer ?
#
loop_
_entity_poly.entity_id
_entity_poly.type
_entity_poly.pdbx_seq_one_letter_code
_entity_poly.pdbx_strand_id
1 'polypeptide(L)' 'MKHKEPVADTHQQGVVKVWFQIDPAGHILEQRIETSSGHALLDKATLNLLRAASPLPPPPAELHATDLTFTVPIDYSLN' A
#
# COMPACT_ATOMS: atom_id res chain seq x y z
N MET A 1 8.34 -21.61 -23.35
CA MET A 1 6.94 -21.13 -23.46
C MET A 1 6.44 -20.86 -22.05
N LYS A 2 6.45 -19.60 -21.58
CA LYS A 2 5.91 -19.23 -20.26
C LYS A 2 4.56 -18.57 -20.52
N HIS A 3 3.48 -19.34 -20.38
CA HIS A 3 2.12 -18.83 -20.48
C HIS A 3 1.89 -17.86 -19.32
N LYS A 4 2.03 -16.56 -19.57
CA LYS A 4 1.40 -15.51 -18.76
C LYS A 4 -0.04 -15.47 -19.24
N GLU A 5 -0.91 -16.16 -18.53
CA GLU A 5 -2.36 -16.11 -18.75
C GLU A 5 -2.81 -14.64 -18.63
N PRO A 6 -3.39 -14.04 -19.69
CA PRO A 6 -3.99 -12.73 -19.57
C PRO A 6 -5.38 -12.94 -18.97
N VAL A 7 -5.47 -12.92 -17.63
CA VAL A 7 -6.77 -12.81 -16.95
C VAL A 7 -7.21 -11.35 -17.02
N ALA A 8 -7.75 -10.97 -18.17
CA ALA A 8 -8.60 -9.80 -18.28
C ALA A 8 -9.96 -10.15 -17.64
N ASP A 9 -9.99 -10.25 -16.31
CA ASP A 9 -11.25 -10.22 -15.59
C ASP A 9 -11.68 -8.76 -15.44
N THR A 10 -12.91 -8.47 -15.82
CA THR A 10 -13.43 -7.10 -15.97
C THR A 10 -13.92 -6.54 -14.62
N HIS A 11 -13.63 -7.20 -13.51
CA HIS A 11 -13.73 -6.62 -12.17
C HIS A 11 -12.36 -6.07 -11.76
N GLN A 12 -12.30 -4.82 -11.31
CA GLN A 12 -11.08 -4.19 -10.80
C GLN A 12 -10.71 -4.83 -9.45
N GLN A 13 -10.25 -6.08 -9.49
CA GLN A 13 -9.73 -6.83 -8.36
C GLN A 13 -8.21 -6.90 -8.48
N GLY A 14 -7.51 -6.81 -7.36
CA GLY A 14 -6.05 -6.90 -7.36
C GLY A 14 -5.42 -6.43 -6.07
N VAL A 15 -4.21 -6.94 -5.82
CA VAL A 15 -3.42 -6.57 -4.65
C VAL A 15 -2.37 -5.53 -5.05
N VAL A 16 -2.42 -4.35 -4.42
CA VAL A 16 -1.37 -3.33 -4.54
C VAL A 16 -0.47 -3.43 -3.32
N LYS A 17 0.83 -3.67 -3.51
CA LYS A 17 1.79 -3.63 -2.40
C LYS A 17 2.35 -2.22 -2.29
N VAL A 18 2.19 -1.65 -1.12
CA VAL A 18 2.67 -0.30 -0.82
C VAL A 18 3.68 -0.35 0.30
N TRP A 19 4.76 0.39 0.08
CA TRP A 19 5.81 0.62 1.06
C TRP A 19 5.68 2.03 1.58
N PHE A 20 5.81 2.20 2.88
CA PHE A 20 5.86 3.51 3.50
C PHE A 20 6.74 3.51 4.75
N GLN A 21 7.35 4.66 5.00
CA GLN A 21 8.10 4.94 6.21
C GLN A 21 7.33 5.92 7.06
N ILE A 22 7.27 5.68 8.36
CA ILE A 22 6.67 6.60 9.33
C ILE A 22 7.65 7.00 10.42
N ASP A 23 7.42 8.18 10.99
CA ASP A 23 8.09 8.62 12.21
C ASP A 23 7.41 8.01 13.47
N PRO A 24 8.03 8.09 14.66
CA PRO A 24 7.47 7.58 15.92
C PRO A 24 6.09 8.15 16.31
N ALA A 25 5.70 9.32 15.81
CA ALA A 25 4.39 9.92 16.01
C ALA A 25 3.33 9.41 15.01
N GLY A 26 3.73 8.59 14.03
CA GLY A 26 2.83 7.98 13.05
C GLY A 26 2.65 8.77 11.75
N HIS A 27 3.40 9.83 11.50
CA HIS A 27 3.32 10.54 10.22
C HIS A 27 4.10 9.80 9.14
N ILE A 28 3.50 9.69 7.97
CA ILE A 28 4.15 9.13 6.79
C ILE A 28 5.22 10.10 6.29
N LEU A 29 6.48 9.66 6.33
CA LEU A 29 7.64 10.37 5.81
C LEU A 29 7.82 10.13 4.31
N GLU A 30 7.65 8.87 3.88
CA GLU A 30 7.76 8.47 2.47
C GLU A 30 6.75 7.37 2.16
N GLN A 31 6.23 7.34 0.93
CA GLN A 31 5.34 6.29 0.44
C GLN A 31 5.57 6.01 -1.05
N ARG A 32 5.51 4.73 -1.43
CA ARG A 32 5.67 4.29 -2.83
C ARG A 32 4.98 2.95 -3.10
N ILE A 33 4.50 2.77 -4.32
CA ILE A 33 4.02 1.47 -4.78
C ILE A 33 5.23 0.57 -5.07
N GLU A 34 5.32 -0.56 -4.37
CA GLU A 34 6.33 -1.60 -4.66
C GLU A 34 5.86 -2.57 -5.73
N THR A 35 4.57 -2.89 -5.74
CA THR A 35 3.97 -3.78 -6.74
C THR A 35 2.61 -3.25 -7.11
N SER A 36 2.47 -2.82 -8.36
CA SER A 36 1.18 -2.42 -8.92
C SER A 36 0.32 -3.65 -9.18
N SER A 37 -1.00 -3.49 -9.02
CA SER A 37 -2.00 -4.48 -9.40
C SER A 37 -2.19 -4.61 -10.91
N GLY A 38 -1.51 -3.77 -11.71
CA GLY A 38 -1.76 -3.62 -13.15
C GLY A 38 -2.86 -2.60 -13.49
N HIS A 39 -3.49 -2.01 -12.47
CA HIS A 39 -4.58 -1.04 -12.62
C HIS A 39 -4.20 0.31 -11.99
N ALA A 40 -3.93 1.30 -12.83
CA ALA A 40 -3.54 2.65 -12.39
C ALA A 40 -4.57 3.32 -11.45
N LEU A 41 -5.85 2.96 -11.58
CA LEU A 41 -6.91 3.44 -10.69
C LEU A 41 -6.71 2.94 -9.25
N LEU A 42 -6.39 1.65 -9.08
CA LEU A 42 -6.16 1.03 -7.78
C LEU A 42 -4.86 1.56 -7.14
N ASP A 43 -3.81 1.74 -7.95
CA ASP A 43 -2.56 2.35 -7.49
C ASP A 43 -2.79 3.78 -6.96
N LYS A 44 -3.54 4.61 -7.71
CA LYS A 44 -3.88 5.98 -7.30
C LYS A 44 -4.77 5.99 -6.05
N ALA A 45 -5.74 5.08 -5.98
CA ALA A 45 -6.59 4.92 -4.79
C ALA A 45 -5.75 4.54 -3.57
N THR A 46 -4.76 3.65 -3.72
CA THR A 46 -3.83 3.23 -2.66
C THR A 46 -3.04 4.42 -2.11
N LEU A 47 -2.45 5.22 -3.00
CA LEU A 47 -1.67 6.40 -2.59
C LEU A 47 -2.53 7.48 -1.91
N ASN A 48 -3.78 7.65 -2.36
CA ASN A 48 -4.73 8.55 -1.72
C ASN A 48 -5.18 8.03 -0.34
N LEU A 49 -5.40 6.71 -0.22
CA LEU A 49 -5.74 6.06 1.04
C LEU A 49 -4.66 6.30 2.09
N LEU A 50 -3.39 6.06 1.76
CA LEU A 50 -2.28 6.32 2.68
C LEU A 50 -2.20 7.79 3.10
N ARG A 51 -2.37 8.71 2.14
CA ARG A 51 -2.35 10.15 2.46
C ARG A 51 -3.48 10.54 3.41
N ALA A 52 -4.68 9.98 3.21
CA ALA A 52 -5.84 10.23 4.07
C ALA A 52 -5.74 9.55 5.44
N ALA A 53 -4.99 8.44 5.53
CA ALA A 53 -4.78 7.71 6.76
C ALA A 53 -3.70 8.31 7.67
N SER A 54 -2.93 9.31 7.20
CA SER A 54 -1.91 9.98 8.00
C SER A 54 -2.54 11.00 8.97
N PRO A 55 -2.13 11.03 10.26
CA PRO A 55 -1.16 10.14 10.89
C PRO A 55 -1.76 8.77 11.20
N LEU A 56 -0.97 7.73 10.96
CA LEU A 56 -1.31 6.36 11.31
C LEU A 56 -1.32 6.20 12.85
N PRO A 57 -2.04 5.21 13.39
CA PRO A 57 -1.96 4.90 14.81
C PRO A 57 -0.48 4.72 15.21
N PRO A 58 -0.04 5.33 16.33
CA PRO A 58 1.34 5.28 16.72
C PRO A 58 1.77 3.82 16.91
N PRO A 59 3.00 3.47 16.51
CA PRO A 59 3.54 2.16 16.79
C PRO A 59 3.52 1.87 18.31
N PRO A 60 3.70 0.63 18.77
CA PRO A 60 3.87 0.35 20.18
C PRO A 60 5.16 1.01 20.72
N ALA A 61 5.13 1.46 21.99
CA ALA A 61 6.18 2.27 22.65
C ALA A 61 7.61 1.74 22.47
N GLU A 62 7.77 0.41 22.42
CA GLU A 62 9.05 -0.28 22.21
C GLU A 62 9.73 0.07 20.87
N LEU A 63 8.96 0.54 19.89
CA LEU A 63 9.42 0.85 18.53
C LEU A 63 9.58 2.37 18.28
N HIS A 64 9.34 3.24 19.27
CA HIS A 64 9.35 4.70 19.10
C HIS A 64 10.76 5.31 18.94
N ALA A 65 11.81 4.50 19.02
CA ALA A 65 13.20 4.99 19.00
C ALA A 65 13.74 5.29 17.59
N THR A 66 13.04 4.88 16.54
CA THR A 66 13.51 4.98 15.16
C THR A 66 12.34 5.17 14.20
N ASP A 67 12.63 5.66 12.99
CA ASP A 67 11.70 5.58 11.88
C ASP A 67 11.39 4.12 11.57
N LEU A 68 10.13 3.84 11.27
CA LEU A 68 9.64 2.50 10.99
C LEU A 68 9.20 2.38 9.54
N THR A 69 9.53 1.24 8.96
CA THR A 69 9.27 0.95 7.56
C THR A 69 8.31 -0.23 7.44
N PHE A 70 7.27 -0.06 6.63
CA PHE A 70 6.22 -1.05 6.44
C PHE A 70 6.02 -1.33 4.96
N THR A 71 5.83 -2.61 4.63
CA THR A 71 5.28 -3.06 3.36
C THR A 71 3.96 -3.75 3.62
N VAL A 72 2.86 -3.19 3.12
CA VAL A 72 1.51 -3.70 3.33
C VAL A 72 0.85 -4.04 2.00
N PRO A 73 0.28 -5.25 1.84
CA PRO A 73 -0.59 -5.56 0.72
C PRO A 73 -1.99 -4.98 0.95
N ILE A 74 -2.47 -4.16 0.02
CA ILE A 74 -3.86 -3.69 -0.02
C ILE A 74 -4.62 -4.54 -1.02
N ASP A 75 -5.55 -5.34 -0.50
CA ASP A 75 -6.47 -6.15 -1.31
C ASP A 75 -7.67 -5.30 -1.75
N TYR A 76 -7.85 -5.18 -3.06
CA TYR A 76 -9.05 -4.59 -3.64
C TYR A 76 -9.97 -5.70 -4.13
N SER A 77 -11.10 -5.84 -3.45
CA SER A 77 -12.20 -6.72 -3.82
C SER A 77 -13.44 -5.87 -4.11
N LEU A 78 -13.69 -5.55 -5.39
CA LEU A 78 -14.91 -4.86 -5.80
C LEU A 78 -15.97 -5.92 -6.11
N ASN A 79 -16.99 -6.01 -5.24
CA ASN A 79 -18.14 -6.92 -5.39
C ASN A 79 -19.33 -6.21 -6.03
#